data_AF-A0A0R3PS75-F1
#
_entry.id   AF-A0A0R3PS75-F1
#
_cell.length_a   1.000
_cell.length_b   1.000
_cell.length_c   1.000
_cell.angle_alpha   90.00
_cell.angle_beta   90.00
_cell.angle_gamma   90.00
#
_symmetry.space_group_name_H-M   'P 1'
#
loop_
_entity.id
_entity.type
_entity.pdbx_description
1 polymer ?
#
loop_
_entity_poly.entity_id
_entity_poly.type
_entity_poly.pdbx_seq_one_letter_code
_entity_poly.pdbx_strand_id
1 'polypeptide(L)'
;MEEMFKLRQLSDEVAAAQERQRVLTMQVKRERAEIESLRLLKQQNLAREAAAAVLSKLRSSPSDGNWISTDWNSGSFCDCSEKVVISPNPYQRSSMESIYEEETVKISLVAENQLRNGNIIGTTENVDMIMPENEVVKGFSSNPNIRKVIVGGRQAATNEDKMVLLFGPIGSGKTSTINSMLNYLYDVKKENNFRFVLDYPVKKTNTLTVYVINNTILPFRVTIIDTPGIVDEKDDKAVSTLIKKWFEKELREAGTVRVDAISLVLSHNENSLGWPFINELASVKHMLGDDLKTNVLPIITNSEVHSLNSDIIIFFFSRYMMYRA
;
A
#
# COMPACT_ATOMS: atom_id res chain seq x y z
N MET A 1 52.42 -25.37 23.56
CA MET A 1 51.38 -25.56 24.59
C MET A 1 50.32 -24.47 24.53
N GLU A 2 50.69 -23.20 24.36
CA GLU A 2 49.76 -22.05 24.36
C GLU A 2 48.76 -22.04 23.18
N GLU A 3 49.20 -22.39 21.97
CA GLU A 3 48.30 -22.46 20.80
C GLU A 3 47.25 -23.58 20.92
N MET A 4 47.61 -24.70 21.53
CA MET A 4 46.69 -25.82 21.73
C MET A 4 45.58 -25.47 22.74
N PHE A 5 45.90 -24.60 23.71
CA PHE A 5 44.93 -24.07 24.68
C PHE A 5 43.96 -23.09 24.03
N LYS A 6 44.47 -22.18 23.18
CA LYS A 6 43.65 -21.26 22.38
C LYS A 6 42.71 -22.00 21.42
N LEU A 7 43.18 -23.08 20.79
CA LEU A 7 42.35 -23.90 19.88
C LEU A 7 41.18 -24.59 20.59
N ARG A 8 41.40 -25.12 21.81
CA ARG A 8 40.34 -25.73 22.61
C ARG A 8 39.30 -24.69 23.05
N GLN A 9 39.78 -23.53 23.50
CA GLN A 9 38.90 -22.44 23.93
C GLN A 9 38.01 -21.93 22.78
N LEU A 10 38.58 -21.78 21.58
CA LEU A 10 37.82 -21.46 20.36
C LEU A 10 36.81 -22.55 19.98
N SER A 11 37.17 -23.82 20.12
CA SER A 11 36.28 -24.95 19.84
C SER A 11 35.07 -24.96 20.80
N ASP A 12 35.30 -24.69 22.08
CA ASP A 12 34.24 -24.64 23.09
C ASP A 12 33.32 -23.43 22.89
N GLU A 13 33.87 -22.28 22.48
CA GLU A 13 33.09 -21.09 22.11
C GLU A 13 32.21 -21.32 20.88
N VAL A 14 32.73 -22.00 19.85
CA VAL A 14 31.97 -22.37 18.65
C VAL A 14 30.84 -23.35 19.01
N ALA A 15 31.11 -24.34 19.85
CA ALA A 15 30.09 -25.28 20.31
C ALA A 15 28.98 -24.55 21.10
N ALA A 16 29.35 -23.63 22.00
CA ALA A 16 28.39 -22.82 22.76
C ALA A 16 27.60 -21.85 21.86
N ALA A 17 28.20 -21.34 20.77
CA ALA A 17 27.51 -20.50 19.80
C ALA A 17 26.50 -21.31 18.97
N GLN A 18 26.87 -22.52 18.53
CA GLN A 18 25.99 -23.43 17.81
C GLN A 18 24.79 -23.85 18.65
N GLU A 19 24.98 -24.12 19.93
CA GLU A 19 23.88 -24.47 20.83
C GLU A 19 22.92 -23.30 21.06
N ARG A 20 23.46 -22.08 21.25
CA ARG A 20 22.64 -20.85 21.30
C ARG A 20 21.83 -20.66 20.02
N GLN A 21 22.44 -20.89 18.85
CA GLN A 21 21.76 -20.79 17.57
C GLN A 21 20.64 -21.83 17.42
N ARG A 22 20.83 -23.07 17.92
CA ARG A 22 19.78 -24.09 17.94
C ARG A 22 18.60 -23.71 18.82
N VAL A 23 18.86 -23.21 20.03
CA VAL A 23 17.81 -22.77 20.96
C VAL A 23 17.01 -21.61 20.35
N LEU A 24 17.68 -20.59 19.81
CA LEU A 24 17.03 -19.48 19.11
C LEU A 24 16.20 -19.95 17.92
N THR A 25 16.72 -20.88 17.12
CA THR A 25 15.99 -21.43 15.97
C THR A 25 14.72 -22.16 16.41
N MET A 26 14.78 -22.93 17.50
CA MET A 26 13.61 -23.59 18.06
C MET A 26 12.58 -22.60 18.60
N GLN A 27 13.03 -21.54 19.27
CA GLN A 27 12.15 -20.49 19.79
C GLN A 27 11.42 -19.76 18.65
N VAL A 28 12.15 -19.35 17.61
CA VAL A 28 11.55 -18.71 16.43
C VAL A 28 10.56 -19.63 15.72
N LYS A 29 10.84 -20.94 15.63
CA LYS A 29 9.89 -21.90 15.06
C LYS A 29 8.61 -22.00 15.90
N ARG A 30 8.73 -21.99 17.22
CA ARG A 30 7.58 -22.04 18.14
C ARG A 30 6.72 -20.78 18.02
N GLU A 31 7.33 -19.60 18.07
CA GLU A 31 6.63 -18.31 17.93
C GLU A 31 5.96 -18.19 16.56
N ARG A 32 6.61 -18.65 15.48
CA ARG A 32 6.00 -18.70 14.14
C ARG A 32 4.76 -19.59 14.10
N ALA A 33 4.82 -20.79 14.69
CA ALA A 33 3.67 -21.70 14.75
C ALA A 33 2.50 -21.10 15.54
N GLU A 34 2.79 -20.37 16.62
CA GLU A 34 1.76 -19.67 17.41
C GLU A 34 1.10 -18.52 16.63
N ILE A 35 1.90 -17.70 15.95
CA ILE A 35 1.40 -16.63 15.07
C ILE A 35 0.55 -17.20 13.93
N GLU A 36 0.96 -18.33 13.34
CA GLU A 36 0.21 -19.00 12.28
C GLU A 36 -1.13 -19.55 12.77
N SER A 37 -1.16 -20.16 13.95
CA SER A 37 -2.39 -20.62 14.61
C SER A 37 -3.36 -19.46 14.88
N LEU A 38 -2.84 -18.34 15.41
CA LEU A 38 -3.64 -17.14 15.66
C LEU A 38 -4.22 -16.53 14.38
N ARG A 39 -3.46 -16.57 13.27
CA ARG A 39 -3.95 -16.12 11.97
C ARG A 39 -5.09 -17.00 11.46
N LEU A 40 -4.94 -18.32 11.56
CA LEU A 40 -5.97 -19.26 11.13
C LEU A 40 -7.26 -19.07 11.94
N LEU A 41 -7.13 -18.91 13.27
CA LEU A 41 -8.26 -18.62 14.15
C LEU A 41 -8.95 -17.30 13.78
N LYS A 42 -8.17 -16.24 13.53
CA LYS A 42 -8.70 -14.94 13.11
C LYS A 42 -9.45 -15.06 11.79
N GLN A 43 -8.91 -15.82 10.83
CA GLN A 43 -9.54 -16.05 9.53
C GLN A 43 -10.85 -16.84 9.66
N GLN A 44 -10.89 -17.85 10.54
CA GLN A 44 -12.11 -18.61 10.83
C GLN A 44 -13.19 -17.73 11.49
N ASN A 45 -12.81 -16.87 12.43
CA ASN A 45 -13.76 -15.95 13.07
C ASN A 45 -14.32 -14.94 12.06
N LEU A 46 -13.47 -14.34 11.21
CA LEU A 46 -13.91 -13.47 10.11
C LEU A 46 -14.86 -14.18 9.14
N ALA A 47 -14.56 -15.41 8.75
CA ALA A 47 -15.42 -16.21 7.88
C ALA A 47 -16.78 -16.51 8.55
N ARG A 48 -16.77 -16.79 9.86
CA ARG A 48 -17.99 -17.05 10.64
C ARG A 48 -18.86 -15.81 10.77
N GLU A 49 -18.26 -14.65 11.02
CA GLU A 49 -18.95 -13.36 11.08
C GLU A 49 -19.54 -12.98 9.72
N ALA A 50 -18.77 -13.14 8.64
CA ALA A 50 -19.24 -12.92 7.28
C ALA A 50 -20.42 -13.84 6.92
N ALA A 51 -20.34 -15.13 7.27
CA ALA A 51 -21.43 -16.08 7.04
C ALA A 51 -22.69 -15.73 7.86
N ALA A 52 -22.53 -15.28 9.11
CA ALA A 52 -23.64 -14.83 9.94
C ALA A 52 -24.31 -13.57 9.37
N ALA A 53 -23.53 -12.63 8.81
CA ALA A 53 -24.04 -11.43 8.16
C ALA A 53 -24.80 -11.73 6.85
N VAL A 54 -24.39 -12.77 6.11
CA VAL A 54 -25.12 -13.22 4.92
C VAL A 54 -26.44 -13.91 5.31
N LEU A 55 -26.42 -14.75 6.35
CA LEU A 55 -27.61 -15.45 6.85
C LEU A 55 -28.65 -14.49 7.45
N SER A 56 -28.22 -13.41 8.10
CA SER A 56 -29.13 -12.38 8.60
C SER A 56 -29.79 -11.61 7.44
N LYS A 57 -29.04 -11.29 6.38
CA LYS A 57 -29.57 -10.68 5.15
C LYS A 57 -30.59 -11.56 4.43
N LEU A 58 -30.36 -12.87 4.37
CA LEU A 58 -31.30 -13.83 3.78
C LEU A 58 -32.61 -13.97 4.57
N ARG A 59 -32.59 -13.73 5.89
CA ARG A 59 -33.78 -13.75 6.74
C ARG A 59 -34.59 -12.45 6.72
N SER A 60 -34.01 -11.35 6.23
CA SER A 60 -34.66 -10.04 6.13
C SER A 60 -35.20 -9.71 4.72
N SER A 61 -35.04 -10.59 3.74
CA SER A 61 -35.65 -10.40 2.41
C SER A 61 -37.17 -10.62 2.48
N PRO A 62 -38.00 -9.71 1.92
CA PRO A 62 -39.43 -9.95 1.77
C PRO A 62 -39.66 -11.16 0.88
N SER A 63 -40.68 -11.95 1.22
CA SER A 63 -41.22 -13.00 0.35
C SER A 63 -41.84 -12.38 -0.90
N ASP A 64 -41.03 -12.09 -1.92
CA ASP A 64 -41.54 -11.84 -3.27
C ASP A 64 -41.92 -13.20 -3.87
N GLY A 65 -43.22 -13.48 -3.80
CA GLY A 65 -43.83 -14.63 -4.43
C GLY A 65 -43.66 -14.55 -5.94
N ASN A 66 -42.90 -15.49 -6.50
CA ASN A 66 -43.15 -15.98 -7.85
C ASN A 66 -42.69 -17.44 -7.94
N TRP A 67 -43.53 -18.34 -7.43
CA TRP A 67 -43.38 -19.76 -7.73
C TRP A 67 -43.95 -20.02 -9.11
N ILE A 68 -43.06 -20.27 -10.06
CA ILE A 68 -43.43 -20.79 -11.38
C ILE A 68 -44.09 -22.15 -11.16
N SER A 69 -45.36 -22.23 -11.54
CA SER A 69 -46.13 -23.46 -11.63
C SER A 69 -45.46 -24.42 -12.61
N THR A 70 -45.03 -25.59 -12.11
CA THR A 70 -44.94 -26.79 -12.94
C THR A 70 -45.80 -27.85 -12.29
N ASP A 71 -46.92 -28.12 -12.96
CA ASP A 71 -47.88 -29.19 -12.71
C ASP A 71 -47.20 -30.52 -12.44
N TRP A 72 -47.54 -31.12 -11.30
CA TRP A 72 -47.55 -32.58 -11.14
C TRP A 72 -48.79 -32.98 -10.34
N ASN A 73 -49.81 -33.40 -11.09
CA ASN A 73 -50.94 -34.14 -10.57
C ASN A 73 -50.48 -35.53 -10.12
N SER A 74 -50.74 -35.89 -8.86
CA SER A 74 -51.47 -37.11 -8.46
C SER A 74 -51.31 -37.41 -6.96
N GLY A 75 -52.42 -37.72 -6.28
CA GLY A 75 -52.40 -38.54 -5.06
C GLY A 75 -53.03 -37.96 -3.79
N SER A 76 -54.36 -38.11 -3.69
CA SER A 76 -55.11 -38.56 -2.49
C SER A 76 -54.81 -37.98 -1.09
N PHE A 77 -55.77 -37.18 -0.61
CA PHE A 77 -56.56 -37.37 0.63
C PHE A 77 -55.85 -37.86 1.91
N CYS A 78 -55.81 -37.02 2.95
CA CYS A 78 -56.45 -37.27 4.26
C CYS A 78 -56.41 -36.03 5.16
N ASP A 79 -57.59 -35.68 5.67
CA ASP A 79 -57.92 -34.64 6.64
C ASP A 79 -57.60 -35.13 8.07
N CYS A 80 -56.93 -34.29 8.87
CA CYS A 80 -56.95 -34.36 10.33
C CYS A 80 -56.73 -32.94 10.87
N SER A 81 -57.85 -32.31 11.22
CA SER A 81 -57.91 -31.03 11.93
C SER A 81 -57.64 -31.25 13.42
N GLU A 82 -56.52 -30.72 13.91
CA GLU A 82 -56.28 -30.55 15.35
C GLU A 82 -56.07 -29.06 15.64
N LYS A 83 -57.12 -28.42 16.17
CA LYS A 83 -57.09 -27.03 16.63
C LYS A 83 -56.27 -26.94 17.91
N VAL A 84 -55.00 -26.56 17.81
CA VAL A 84 -54.23 -26.08 18.96
C VAL A 84 -54.47 -24.57 19.11
N VAL A 85 -55.24 -24.21 20.14
CA VAL A 85 -55.41 -22.84 20.61
C VAL A 85 -54.11 -22.42 21.30
N ILE A 86 -53.33 -21.54 20.66
CA ILE A 86 -52.19 -20.88 21.30
C ILE A 86 -52.66 -19.53 21.86
N SER A 87 -52.73 -19.44 23.18
CA SER A 87 -52.96 -18.21 23.94
C SER A 87 -51.89 -17.16 23.62
N PRO A 88 -52.19 -15.84 23.62
CA PRO A 88 -51.18 -14.82 23.40
C PRO A 88 -50.17 -14.84 24.54
N ASN A 89 -48.90 -15.06 24.22
CA ASN A 89 -47.80 -14.93 25.17
C ASN A 89 -47.62 -13.44 25.54
N PRO A 90 -47.72 -13.02 26.81
CA PRO A 90 -47.71 -11.60 27.19
C PRO A 90 -46.31 -10.97 27.23
N TYR A 91 -45.29 -11.67 26.73
CA TYR A 91 -43.96 -11.08 26.57
C TYR A 91 -43.85 -10.38 25.23
N GLN A 92 -44.17 -9.08 25.24
CA GLN A 92 -43.66 -8.11 24.27
C GLN A 92 -42.15 -8.37 24.11
N ARG A 93 -41.78 -8.98 22.99
CA ARG A 93 -40.40 -9.03 22.54
C ARG A 93 -40.06 -7.62 22.12
N SER A 94 -39.53 -6.84 23.08
CA SER A 94 -38.75 -5.64 22.83
C SER A 94 -37.90 -5.89 21.59
N SER A 95 -38.16 -5.14 20.54
CA SER A 95 -37.25 -5.01 19.40
C SER A 95 -35.89 -4.71 19.99
N MET A 96 -35.00 -5.70 19.92
CA MET A 96 -33.60 -5.52 20.24
C MET A 96 -33.03 -4.75 19.05
N GLU A 97 -33.29 -3.45 19.01
CA GLU A 97 -32.61 -2.51 18.14
C GLU A 97 -31.12 -2.75 18.32
N SER A 98 -30.45 -3.09 17.23
CA SER A 98 -29.01 -3.25 17.19
C SER A 98 -28.39 -1.94 17.66
N ILE A 99 -27.75 -1.98 18.83
CA ILE A 99 -27.09 -0.85 19.53
C ILE A 99 -25.86 -0.31 18.79
N TYR A 100 -25.65 -0.73 17.55
CA TYR A 100 -24.62 -0.23 16.66
C TYR A 100 -25.34 0.34 15.44
N GLU A 101 -25.80 1.58 15.54
CA GLU A 101 -25.87 2.39 14.33
C GLU A 101 -24.43 2.48 13.83
N GLU A 102 -24.16 1.98 12.63
CA GLU A 102 -22.88 2.24 11.95
C GLU A 102 -22.81 3.76 11.76
N GLU A 103 -22.13 4.43 12.69
CA GLU A 103 -21.87 5.86 12.59
C GLU A 103 -21.13 6.09 11.27
N THR A 104 -21.82 6.73 10.32
CA THR A 104 -21.27 6.99 9.00
C THR A 104 -19.95 7.73 9.15
N VAL A 105 -18.87 7.17 8.61
CA VAL A 105 -17.53 7.77 8.77
C VAL A 105 -17.54 9.16 8.17
N LYS A 106 -17.44 10.18 9.03
CA LYS A 106 -17.45 11.59 8.63
C LYS A 106 -16.28 11.87 7.72
N ILE A 107 -16.56 12.45 6.55
CA ILE A 107 -15.55 12.89 5.60
C ILE A 107 -14.88 14.15 6.16
N SER A 108 -13.55 14.22 6.07
CA SER A 108 -12.80 15.39 6.52
C SER A 108 -13.04 16.59 5.58
N LEU A 109 -12.91 17.81 6.10
CA LEU A 109 -13.02 19.02 5.27
C LEU A 109 -12.00 19.04 4.13
N VAL A 110 -10.80 18.49 4.38
CA VAL A 110 -9.75 18.37 3.37
C VAL A 110 -10.19 17.44 2.24
N ALA A 111 -10.72 16.26 2.55
CA ALA A 111 -11.27 15.34 1.55
C ALA A 111 -12.48 15.95 0.82
N GLU A 112 -13.41 16.60 1.53
CA GLU A 112 -14.59 17.24 0.93
C GLU A 112 -14.21 18.31 -0.11
N ASN A 113 -13.19 19.12 0.17
CA ASN A 113 -12.70 20.11 -0.79
C ASN A 113 -12.17 19.44 -2.06
N GLN A 114 -11.42 18.35 -1.92
CA GLN A 114 -10.89 17.62 -3.07
C GLN A 114 -11.98 16.86 -3.84
N LEU A 115 -13.02 16.38 -3.17
CA LEU A 115 -14.19 15.77 -3.80
C LEU A 115 -14.96 16.78 -4.66
N ARG A 116 -15.18 17.99 -4.14
CA ARG A 116 -15.94 19.04 -4.82
C ARG A 116 -15.30 19.50 -6.12
N ASN A 117 -13.97 19.53 -6.16
CA ASN A 117 -13.20 20.02 -7.31
C ASN A 117 -12.61 18.89 -8.17
N GLY A 118 -12.75 17.64 -7.73
CA GLY A 118 -12.24 16.46 -8.44
C GLY A 118 -13.21 15.94 -9.49
N ASN A 119 -12.71 15.03 -10.33
CA ASN A 119 -13.50 14.36 -11.36
C ASN A 119 -13.46 12.85 -11.14
N ILE A 120 -14.61 12.18 -11.23
CA ILE A 120 -14.68 10.73 -11.23
C ILE A 120 -14.08 10.23 -12.56
N ILE A 121 -13.07 9.37 -12.49
CA ILE A 121 -12.38 8.79 -13.65
C ILE A 121 -12.61 7.28 -13.79
N GLY A 122 -13.31 6.67 -12.85
CA GLY A 122 -13.71 5.27 -12.87
C GLY A 122 -14.39 4.87 -11.57
N THR A 123 -14.96 3.66 -11.54
CA THR A 123 -15.58 3.09 -10.34
C THR A 123 -15.26 1.59 -10.30
N THR A 124 -14.91 1.09 -9.12
CA THR A 124 -14.59 -0.33 -8.89
C THR A 124 -15.24 -0.79 -7.61
N GLU A 125 -16.05 -1.86 -7.66
CA GLU A 125 -16.69 -2.45 -6.47
C GLU A 125 -17.41 -1.41 -5.58
N ASN A 126 -18.15 -0.48 -6.21
CA ASN A 126 -18.83 0.65 -5.54
C ASN A 126 -17.89 1.67 -4.86
N VAL A 127 -16.61 1.69 -5.26
CA VAL A 127 -15.64 2.69 -4.84
C VAL A 127 -15.31 3.59 -6.03
N ASP A 128 -15.58 4.88 -5.90
CA ASP A 128 -15.28 5.86 -6.95
C ASP A 128 -13.80 6.22 -6.97
N MET A 129 -13.19 6.13 -8.15
CA MET A 129 -11.83 6.55 -8.41
C MET A 129 -11.87 8.01 -8.86
N ILE A 130 -11.43 8.91 -8.00
CA ILE A 130 -11.54 10.36 -8.19
C ILE A 130 -10.15 10.92 -8.46
N MET A 131 -10.01 11.62 -9.58
CA MET A 131 -8.85 12.45 -9.81
C MET A 131 -9.09 13.80 -9.11
N PRO A 132 -8.34 14.13 -8.05
CA PRO A 132 -8.49 15.41 -7.38
C PRO A 132 -8.12 16.57 -8.33
N GLU A 133 -8.48 17.79 -7.94
CA GLU A 133 -8.09 19.00 -8.66
C GLU A 133 -6.60 18.96 -8.95
N ASN A 134 -6.23 19.02 -10.23
CA ASN A 134 -4.84 19.01 -10.64
C ASN A 134 -4.60 19.86 -11.88
N GLU A 135 -3.38 20.38 -11.98
CA GLU A 135 -2.93 21.22 -13.08
C GLU A 135 -1.56 20.76 -13.56
N VAL A 136 -1.46 20.44 -14.85
CA VAL A 136 -0.16 20.18 -15.50
C VAL A 136 0.51 21.52 -15.82
N VAL A 137 1.69 21.76 -15.24
CA VAL A 137 2.45 23.00 -15.44
C VAL A 137 2.99 23.04 -16.87
N LYS A 138 2.38 23.87 -17.72
CA LYS A 138 2.79 24.04 -19.12
C LYS A 138 4.17 24.70 -19.20
N GLY A 139 4.99 24.23 -20.15
CA GLY A 139 6.33 24.77 -20.36
C GLY A 139 7.30 24.50 -19.21
N PHE A 140 6.95 23.60 -18.28
CA PHE A 140 7.81 23.29 -17.14
C PHE A 140 9.21 22.86 -17.60
N SER A 141 9.34 21.98 -18.58
CA SER A 141 10.64 21.48 -19.06
C SER A 141 10.68 21.44 -20.58
N SER A 142 11.85 21.73 -21.17
CA SER A 142 12.12 21.53 -22.59
C SER A 142 12.24 20.05 -22.97
N ASN A 143 12.56 19.18 -22.00
CA ASN A 143 12.51 17.73 -22.18
C ASN A 143 11.06 17.25 -21.99
N PRO A 144 10.41 16.66 -23.02
CA PRO A 144 9.02 16.21 -22.96
C PRO A 144 8.80 15.04 -21.98
N ASN A 145 9.87 14.37 -21.55
CA ASN A 145 9.81 13.28 -20.57
C ASN A 145 9.92 13.76 -19.11
N ILE A 146 9.88 15.08 -18.87
CA ILE A 146 9.90 15.68 -17.54
C ILE A 146 8.68 16.59 -17.44
N ARG A 147 7.79 16.30 -16.50
CA ARG A 147 6.55 17.05 -16.29
C ARG A 147 6.35 17.39 -14.82
N LYS A 148 5.56 18.43 -14.56
CA LYS A 148 5.15 18.83 -13.21
C LYS A 148 3.64 18.95 -13.15
N VAL A 149 3.06 18.41 -12.10
CA VAL A 149 1.63 18.42 -11.82
C VAL A 149 1.43 18.98 -10.43
N ILE A 150 0.58 19.99 -10.29
CA ILE A 150 0.14 20.53 -9.01
C ILE A 150 -1.19 19.85 -8.67
N VAL A 151 -1.33 19.35 -7.45
CA VAL A 151 -2.52 18.63 -6.98
C VAL A 151 -3.05 19.32 -5.73
N GLY A 152 -4.37 19.48 -5.63
CA GLY A 152 -5.04 20.08 -4.47
C GLY A 152 -5.11 21.60 -4.48
N GLY A 153 -4.90 22.24 -5.64
CA GLY A 153 -4.97 23.70 -5.79
C GLY A 153 -3.67 24.41 -5.37
N ARG A 154 -3.73 25.73 -5.16
CA ARG A 154 -2.54 26.54 -4.85
C ARG A 154 -2.25 26.56 -3.35
N GLN A 155 -0.98 26.40 -2.99
CA GLN A 155 -0.44 26.62 -1.64
C GLN A 155 0.93 27.29 -1.77
N ALA A 156 1.21 28.26 -0.89
CA ALA A 156 2.47 28.98 -0.86
C ALA A 156 3.64 28.04 -0.50
N ALA A 157 4.81 28.32 -1.06
CA ALA A 157 6.03 27.59 -0.73
C ALA A 157 6.55 27.94 0.65
N THR A 158 7.07 26.94 1.36
CA THR A 158 7.71 27.11 2.67
C THR A 158 9.03 26.36 2.72
N ASN A 159 9.90 26.72 3.67
CA ASN A 159 11.15 25.99 3.91
C ASN A 159 10.93 24.63 4.59
N GLU A 160 9.69 24.33 5.00
CA GLU A 160 9.30 23.08 5.64
C GLU A 160 8.84 22.02 4.63
N ASP A 161 8.54 22.44 3.40
CA ASP A 161 8.11 21.58 2.30
C ASP A 161 9.06 20.39 2.12
N LYS A 162 8.48 19.23 1.82
CA LYS A 162 9.22 17.97 1.71
C LYS A 162 9.25 17.47 0.28
N MET A 163 10.41 17.00 -0.16
CA MET A 163 10.59 16.42 -1.48
C MET A 163 11.13 14.99 -1.40
N VAL A 164 10.38 14.05 -1.94
CA VAL A 164 10.72 12.62 -1.95
C VAL A 164 10.84 12.13 -3.39
N LEU A 165 11.95 11.48 -3.72
CA LEU A 165 12.18 10.82 -5.00
C LEU A 165 11.82 9.34 -4.90
N LEU A 166 10.87 8.85 -5.70
CA LEU A 166 10.57 7.42 -5.77
C LEU A 166 11.43 6.76 -6.85
N PHE A 167 12.09 5.67 -6.51
CA PHE A 167 13.02 4.98 -7.39
C PHE A 167 12.84 3.47 -7.26
N GLY A 168 12.78 2.73 -8.38
CA GLY A 168 12.46 1.30 -8.33
C GLY A 168 12.29 0.66 -9.70
N PRO A 169 12.32 -0.68 -9.79
CA PRO A 169 12.05 -1.44 -11.03
C PRO A 169 10.68 -1.14 -11.66
N ILE A 170 10.49 -1.58 -12.91
CA ILE A 170 9.14 -1.63 -13.51
C ILE A 170 8.24 -2.55 -12.66
N GLY A 171 6.99 -2.15 -12.47
CA GLY A 171 6.01 -2.97 -11.75
C GLY A 171 6.18 -2.96 -10.22
N SER A 172 7.17 -2.26 -9.67
CA SER A 172 7.39 -2.20 -8.23
C SER A 172 6.32 -1.44 -7.43
N GLY A 173 5.33 -0.85 -8.10
CA GLY A 173 4.19 -0.20 -7.45
C GLY A 173 4.40 1.28 -7.09
N LYS A 174 5.40 1.98 -7.63
CA LYS A 174 5.65 3.42 -7.37
C LYS A 174 4.39 4.29 -7.45
N THR A 175 3.70 4.29 -8.60
CA THR A 175 2.48 5.09 -8.79
C THR A 175 1.33 4.65 -7.89
N SER A 176 1.21 3.35 -7.61
CA SER A 176 0.25 2.84 -6.62
C SER A 176 0.55 3.35 -5.21
N THR A 177 1.83 3.40 -4.82
CA THR A 177 2.28 3.99 -3.56
C THR A 177 1.93 5.48 -3.49
N ILE A 178 2.07 6.23 -4.58
CA ILE A 178 1.64 7.64 -4.65
C ILE A 178 0.13 7.75 -4.42
N ASN A 179 -0.68 6.93 -5.09
CA ASN A 179 -2.13 6.92 -4.88
C ASN A 179 -2.47 6.62 -3.41
N SER A 180 -1.80 5.66 -2.78
CA SER A 180 -1.97 5.37 -1.35
C SER A 180 -1.59 6.55 -0.45
N MET A 181 -0.44 7.20 -0.71
CA MET A 181 0.00 8.40 0.00
C MET A 181 -1.01 9.54 -0.16
N LEU A 182 -1.57 9.72 -1.36
CA LEU A 182 -2.56 10.75 -1.65
C LEU A 182 -3.83 10.59 -0.80
N ASN A 183 -4.31 9.35 -0.67
CA ASN A 183 -5.48 9.04 0.17
C ASN A 183 -5.18 9.31 1.65
N TYR A 184 -3.97 9.01 2.12
CA TYR A 184 -3.55 9.36 3.48
C TYR A 184 -3.48 10.89 3.67
N LEU A 185 -2.84 11.61 2.74
CA LEU A 185 -2.63 13.06 2.82
C LEU A 185 -3.95 13.85 2.79
N TYR A 186 -4.98 13.33 2.12
CA TYR A 186 -6.31 13.93 2.12
C TYR A 186 -7.27 13.30 3.13
N ASP A 187 -6.76 12.50 4.08
CA ASP A 187 -7.54 11.90 5.17
C ASP A 187 -8.70 11.01 4.72
N VAL A 188 -8.51 10.28 3.61
CA VAL A 188 -9.48 9.30 3.12
C VAL A 188 -9.39 8.04 3.98
N LYS A 189 -10.50 7.68 4.61
CA LYS A 189 -10.62 6.50 5.47
C LYS A 189 -10.91 5.26 4.64
N LYS A 190 -10.62 4.08 5.20
CA LYS A 190 -10.85 2.80 4.50
C LYS A 190 -12.33 2.59 4.19
N GLU A 191 -13.20 3.08 5.05
CA GLU A 191 -14.66 2.95 4.99
C GLU A 191 -15.29 3.89 3.95
N ASN A 192 -14.55 4.91 3.49
CA ASN A 192 -15.05 5.78 2.44
C ASN A 192 -15.18 5.03 1.11
N ASN A 193 -16.27 5.27 0.40
CA ASN A 193 -16.61 4.70 -0.90
C ASN A 193 -15.94 5.43 -2.08
N PHE A 194 -14.79 6.07 -1.84
CA PHE A 194 -14.02 6.73 -2.89
C PHE A 194 -12.52 6.65 -2.60
N ARG A 195 -11.71 6.82 -3.63
CA ARG A 195 -10.25 6.91 -3.57
C ARG A 195 -9.74 8.01 -4.47
N PHE A 196 -8.80 8.81 -3.97
CA PHE A 196 -8.05 9.72 -4.83
C PHE A 196 -6.97 8.98 -5.60
N VAL A 197 -6.89 9.22 -6.91
CA VAL A 197 -5.94 8.59 -7.81
C VAL A 197 -5.40 9.60 -8.83
N LEU A 198 -4.11 9.53 -9.14
CA LEU A 198 -3.48 10.37 -10.18
C LEU A 198 -3.43 9.69 -11.54
N ASP A 199 -3.57 8.36 -11.56
CA ASP A 199 -3.67 7.55 -12.77
C ASP A 199 -4.55 6.33 -12.48
N TYR A 200 -5.52 6.05 -13.36
CA TYR A 200 -6.43 4.92 -13.25
C TYR A 200 -6.96 4.48 -14.65
N PRO A 201 -6.86 3.20 -15.02
CA PRO A 201 -5.99 2.20 -14.39
C PRO A 201 -4.53 2.65 -14.47
N VAL A 202 -3.70 2.25 -13.50
CA VAL A 202 -2.27 2.65 -13.46
C VAL A 202 -1.56 2.15 -14.72
N LYS A 203 -1.01 3.06 -15.52
CA LYS A 203 -0.29 2.74 -16.75
C LYS A 203 1.22 2.71 -16.50
N LYS A 204 1.96 2.20 -17.49
CA LYS A 204 3.43 2.22 -17.47
C LYS A 204 3.94 3.67 -17.44
N THR A 205 4.66 4.03 -16.38
CA THR A 205 5.33 5.33 -16.24
C THR A 205 6.55 5.40 -17.15
N ASN A 206 6.49 6.23 -18.18
CA ASN A 206 7.58 6.46 -19.14
C ASN A 206 8.27 7.83 -18.97
N THR A 207 7.74 8.70 -18.12
CA THR A 207 8.23 10.07 -17.90
C THR A 207 8.48 10.31 -16.42
N LEU A 208 9.44 11.17 -16.10
CA LEU A 208 9.63 11.69 -14.76
C LEU A 208 8.54 12.74 -14.46
N THR A 209 7.82 12.57 -13.36
CA THR A 209 6.71 13.44 -12.97
C THR A 209 6.92 13.99 -11.57
N VAL A 210 6.93 15.31 -11.45
CA VAL A 210 6.96 16.01 -10.17
C VAL A 210 5.52 16.32 -9.76
N TYR A 211 4.99 15.57 -8.79
CA TYR A 211 3.69 15.87 -8.17
C TYR A 211 3.90 16.78 -6.97
N VAL A 212 3.36 17.98 -7.01
CA VAL A 212 3.33 18.91 -5.87
C VAL A 212 1.94 18.83 -5.25
N ILE A 213 1.84 18.18 -4.08
CA ILE A 213 0.59 17.92 -3.38
C ILE A 213 0.39 18.99 -2.30
N ASN A 214 -0.70 19.74 -2.43
CA ASN A 214 -1.04 20.90 -1.62
C ASN A 214 -2.31 20.67 -0.81
N ASN A 215 -2.55 21.54 0.17
CA ASN A 215 -3.78 21.61 0.95
C ASN A 215 -4.17 20.24 1.53
N THR A 216 -3.17 19.59 2.11
CA THR A 216 -3.28 18.28 2.77
C THR A 216 -3.53 18.45 4.27
N ILE A 217 -3.61 17.35 5.01
CA ILE A 217 -3.59 17.39 6.49
C ILE A 217 -2.25 17.86 7.07
N LEU A 218 -1.19 17.97 6.26
CA LEU A 218 0.11 18.46 6.68
C LEU A 218 0.22 19.98 6.50
N PRO A 219 0.96 20.68 7.39
CA PRO A 219 1.10 22.14 7.32
C PRO A 219 2.02 22.63 6.18
N PHE A 220 2.67 21.70 5.46
CA PHE A 220 3.61 21.97 4.38
C PHE A 220 3.26 21.17 3.13
N ARG A 221 3.86 21.53 1.99
CA ARG A 221 3.64 20.82 0.72
C ARG A 221 4.47 19.55 0.66
N VAL A 222 3.90 18.50 0.07
CA VAL A 222 4.62 17.26 -0.22
C VAL A 222 4.85 17.16 -1.71
N THR A 223 6.12 17.13 -2.11
CA THR A 223 6.53 16.93 -3.50
C THR A 223 7.02 15.50 -3.67
N ILE A 224 6.41 14.77 -4.61
CA ILE A 224 6.82 13.40 -4.97
C ILE A 224 7.32 13.39 -6.40
N ILE A 225 8.54 12.92 -6.61
CA ILE A 225 9.12 12.73 -7.93
C ILE A 225 8.92 11.27 -8.31
N ASP A 226 7.95 11.00 -9.16
CA ASP A 226 7.70 9.68 -9.74
C ASP A 226 8.63 9.46 -10.94
N THR A 227 9.38 8.36 -10.92
CA THR A 227 10.30 8.03 -12.01
C THR A 227 9.76 6.87 -12.85
N PRO A 228 10.18 6.78 -14.12
CA PRO A 228 10.02 5.54 -14.87
C PRO A 228 10.59 4.34 -14.11
N GLY A 229 10.02 3.17 -14.35
CA GLY A 229 10.57 1.93 -13.81
C GLY A 229 11.86 1.53 -14.52
N ILE A 230 12.82 1.05 -13.76
CA ILE A 230 14.09 0.54 -14.28
C ILE A 230 13.85 -0.84 -14.89
N VAL A 231 14.38 -1.06 -16.09
CA VAL A 231 14.34 -2.34 -16.81
C VAL A 231 15.69 -3.03 -16.61
N ASP A 232 15.70 -4.35 -16.50
CA ASP A 232 16.94 -5.15 -16.43
C ASP A 232 17.66 -5.29 -17.79
N GLU A 233 17.10 -4.74 -18.86
CA GLU A 233 17.70 -4.72 -20.18
C GLU A 233 18.64 -3.51 -20.33
N LYS A 234 19.75 -3.70 -21.05
CA LYS A 234 20.79 -2.67 -21.32
C LYS A 234 20.28 -1.58 -22.27
N ASP A 235 19.21 -0.88 -21.91
CA ASP A 235 18.67 0.18 -22.74
C ASP A 235 19.17 1.56 -22.25
N ASP A 236 19.56 2.40 -23.21
CA ASP A 236 20.27 3.68 -23.05
C ASP A 236 19.42 4.80 -22.41
N LYS A 237 18.21 4.50 -21.92
CA LYS A 237 17.34 5.45 -21.23
C LYS A 237 17.50 5.35 -19.72
N ALA A 238 18.70 5.71 -19.28
CA ALA A 238 19.06 5.75 -17.88
C ALA A 238 18.09 6.66 -17.10
N VAL A 239 17.34 6.11 -16.16
CA VAL A 239 16.43 6.85 -15.25
C VAL A 239 17.20 7.96 -14.53
N SER A 240 18.45 7.67 -14.16
CA SER A 240 19.43 8.62 -13.62
C SER A 240 19.69 9.81 -14.55
N THR A 241 19.67 9.64 -15.88
CA THR A 241 19.80 10.76 -16.82
C THR A 241 18.58 11.67 -16.80
N LEU A 242 17.37 11.12 -16.65
CA LEU A 242 16.16 11.92 -16.49
C LEU A 242 16.18 12.71 -15.18
N ILE A 243 16.56 12.04 -14.09
CA ILE A 243 16.72 12.68 -12.77
C ILE A 243 17.76 13.80 -12.85
N LYS A 244 18.90 13.56 -13.51
CA LYS A 244 19.95 14.57 -13.72
C LYS A 244 19.43 15.79 -14.46
N LYS A 245 18.77 15.60 -15.59
CA LYS A 245 18.20 16.70 -16.39
C LYS A 245 17.17 17.49 -15.60
N TRP A 246 16.34 16.82 -14.80
CA TRP A 246 15.38 17.48 -13.91
C TRP A 246 16.11 18.27 -12.81
N PHE A 247 17.07 17.67 -12.13
CA PHE A 247 17.80 18.28 -11.02
C PHE A 247 18.60 19.51 -11.48
N GLU A 248 19.34 19.43 -12.59
CA GLU A 248 20.08 20.55 -13.17
C GLU A 248 19.14 21.70 -13.59
N LYS A 249 17.94 21.38 -14.07
CA LYS A 249 16.92 22.38 -14.42
C LYS A 249 16.43 23.10 -13.16
N GLU A 250 16.01 22.34 -12.14
CA GLU A 250 15.55 22.94 -10.89
C GLU A 250 16.65 23.77 -10.23
N LEU A 251 17.91 23.32 -10.26
CA LEU A 251 19.06 24.10 -9.79
C LEU A 251 19.25 25.40 -10.57
N ARG A 252 19.10 25.39 -11.90
CA ARG A 252 19.22 26.61 -12.72
C ARG A 252 18.11 27.63 -12.42
N GLU A 253 16.90 27.17 -12.11
CA GLU A 253 15.75 28.05 -11.88
C GLU A 253 15.65 28.53 -10.43
N ALA A 254 15.88 27.65 -9.46
CA ALA A 254 15.71 27.95 -8.04
C ALA A 254 17.03 28.27 -7.31
N GLY A 255 18.18 28.01 -7.93
CA GLY A 255 19.52 28.20 -7.34
C GLY A 255 19.91 27.12 -6.31
N THR A 256 18.93 26.48 -5.68
CA THR A 256 19.13 25.36 -4.75
C THR A 256 17.98 24.37 -4.87
N VAL A 257 18.28 23.08 -4.66
CA VAL A 257 17.30 22.00 -4.67
C VAL A 257 17.59 21.09 -3.50
N ARG A 258 16.58 20.87 -2.65
CA ARG A 258 16.65 19.97 -1.51
C ARG A 258 15.76 18.77 -1.76
N VAL A 259 16.36 17.59 -1.88
CA VAL A 259 15.65 16.30 -1.87
C VAL A 259 15.78 15.73 -0.46
N ASP A 260 14.67 15.61 0.26
CA ASP A 260 14.67 15.14 1.65
C ASP A 260 14.88 13.64 1.77
N ALA A 261 14.36 12.86 0.82
CA ALA A 261 14.53 11.41 0.82
C ALA A 261 14.51 10.80 -0.58
N ILE A 262 15.21 9.68 -0.72
CA ILE A 262 15.06 8.77 -1.86
C ILE A 262 14.35 7.53 -1.35
N SER A 263 13.17 7.22 -1.87
CA SER A 263 12.48 6.00 -1.52
C SER A 263 12.71 4.91 -2.55
N LEU A 264 13.27 3.78 -2.10
CA LEU A 264 13.44 2.58 -2.91
C LEU A 264 12.17 1.76 -2.85
N VAL A 265 11.39 1.78 -3.93
CA VAL A 265 10.14 1.04 -4.02
C VAL A 265 10.39 -0.29 -4.70
N LEU A 266 10.23 -1.37 -3.94
CA LEU A 266 10.48 -2.74 -4.36
C LEU A 266 9.21 -3.58 -4.16
N SER A 267 8.95 -4.51 -5.07
CA SER A 267 7.87 -5.49 -4.88
C SER A 267 8.33 -6.60 -3.94
N HIS A 268 7.47 -7.14 -3.09
CA HIS A 268 7.80 -8.28 -2.23
C HIS A 268 8.24 -9.53 -3.01
N ASN A 269 7.65 -9.72 -4.19
CA ASN A 269 7.94 -10.75 -5.18
C ASN A 269 9.12 -10.40 -6.11
N GLU A 270 9.88 -9.35 -5.81
CA GLU A 270 11.12 -9.03 -6.53
C GLU A 270 12.20 -10.06 -6.18
N ASN A 271 12.58 -10.87 -7.17
CA ASN A 271 13.46 -12.02 -6.95
C ASN A 271 14.94 -11.73 -7.27
N SER A 272 15.25 -10.57 -7.83
CA SER A 272 16.63 -10.15 -8.10
C SER A 272 16.67 -8.65 -8.38
N LEU A 273 17.69 -7.96 -7.87
CA LEU A 273 18.03 -6.61 -8.30
C LEU A 273 19.29 -6.70 -9.15
N GLY A 274 19.12 -6.60 -10.47
CA GLY A 274 20.21 -6.74 -11.43
C GLY A 274 21.24 -5.60 -11.34
N TRP A 275 22.38 -5.82 -12.00
CA TRP A 275 23.40 -4.78 -12.20
C TRP A 275 22.84 -3.46 -12.80
N PRO A 276 21.86 -3.47 -13.73
CA PRO A 276 21.25 -2.23 -14.22
C PRO A 276 20.65 -1.38 -13.10
N PHE A 277 19.87 -1.99 -12.20
CA PHE A 277 19.29 -1.30 -11.05
C PHE A 277 20.37 -0.70 -10.12
N ILE A 278 21.40 -1.49 -9.81
CA ILE A 278 22.50 -1.06 -8.93
C ILE A 278 23.26 0.13 -9.56
N ASN A 279 23.53 0.08 -10.87
CA ASN A 279 24.24 1.15 -11.58
C ASN A 279 23.43 2.44 -11.63
N GLU A 280 22.11 2.35 -11.87
CA GLU A 280 21.22 3.50 -11.84
C GLU A 280 21.16 4.12 -10.44
N LEU A 281 21.02 3.29 -9.40
CA LEU A 281 21.00 3.76 -8.02
C LEU A 281 22.31 4.45 -7.62
N ALA A 282 23.45 3.86 -7.99
CA ALA A 282 24.76 4.46 -7.75
C ALA A 282 24.90 5.82 -8.44
N SER A 283 24.40 5.95 -9.67
CA SER A 283 24.42 7.20 -10.43
C SER A 283 23.56 8.28 -9.79
N VAL A 284 22.35 7.93 -9.34
CA VAL A 284 21.46 8.86 -8.62
C VAL A 284 22.09 9.31 -7.29
N LYS A 285 22.65 8.36 -6.53
CA LYS A 285 23.32 8.66 -5.27
C LYS A 285 24.48 9.62 -5.46
N HIS A 286 25.36 9.35 -6.42
CA HIS A 286 26.52 10.21 -6.68
C HIS A 286 26.11 11.64 -7.08
N MET A 287 25.02 11.79 -7.82
CA MET A 287 24.49 13.10 -8.25
C MET A 287 23.94 13.94 -7.09
N LEU A 288 23.25 13.29 -6.14
CA LEU A 288 22.57 13.95 -5.03
C LEU A 288 23.47 14.09 -3.78
N GLY A 289 24.70 13.56 -3.83
CA GLY A 289 25.72 13.67 -2.79
C GLY A 289 25.93 12.39 -1.98
N ASP A 290 27.16 12.15 -1.53
CA ASP A 290 27.53 10.92 -0.84
C ASP A 290 26.92 10.77 0.57
N ASP A 291 26.38 11.86 1.14
CA ASP A 291 25.72 11.91 2.46
C ASP A 291 24.29 11.33 2.48
N LEU A 292 23.79 10.84 1.36
CA LEU A 292 22.44 10.26 1.25
C LEU A 292 22.20 9.01 2.09
N LYS A 293 23.22 8.43 2.73
CA LYS A 293 23.07 7.19 3.52
C LYS A 293 21.99 7.29 4.60
N THR A 294 21.71 8.48 5.12
CA THR A 294 20.71 8.69 6.17
C THR A 294 19.27 8.83 5.65
N ASN A 295 19.08 9.07 4.35
CA ASN A 295 17.79 9.52 3.80
C ASN A 295 17.24 8.59 2.70
N VAL A 296 17.72 7.34 2.63
CA VAL A 296 17.14 6.34 1.73
C VAL A 296 16.14 5.46 2.47
N LEU A 297 14.90 5.44 2.00
CA LEU A 297 13.77 4.80 2.66
C LEU A 297 13.22 3.62 1.83
N PRO A 298 13.35 2.36 2.28
CA PRO A 298 12.65 1.25 1.64
C PRO A 298 11.13 1.41 1.70
N ILE A 299 10.46 1.13 0.58
CA ILE A 299 9.03 0.79 0.54
C ILE A 299 8.90 -0.56 -0.12
N ILE A 300 8.31 -1.52 0.59
CA ILE A 300 7.99 -2.85 0.06
C ILE A 300 6.50 -2.87 -0.29
N THR A 301 6.19 -3.13 -1.56
CA THR A 301 4.81 -3.23 -2.06
C THR A 301 4.42 -4.70 -2.25
N ASN A 302 3.13 -4.96 -2.47
CA ASN A 302 2.59 -6.32 -2.66
C ASN A 302 2.94 -7.30 -1.53
N SER A 303 3.11 -6.79 -0.31
CA SER A 303 3.51 -7.56 0.86
C SER A 303 2.34 -8.31 1.51
N GLU A 304 1.39 -8.81 0.72
CA GLU A 304 0.36 -9.70 1.26
C GLU A 304 1.03 -10.94 1.85
N VAL A 305 0.60 -11.33 3.04
CA VAL A 305 1.32 -12.30 3.88
C VAL A 305 1.07 -13.73 3.39
N HIS A 306 1.50 -14.03 2.18
CA HIS A 306 1.59 -15.38 1.64
C HIS A 306 2.94 -15.54 0.93
N SER A 307 3.84 -16.28 1.59
CA SER A 307 5.17 -16.76 1.14
C SER A 307 6.34 -15.76 1.14
N LEU A 308 7.50 -16.27 1.57
CA LEU A 308 8.73 -15.56 1.92
C LEU A 308 9.65 -15.37 0.70
N ASN A 309 9.97 -14.12 0.37
CA ASN A 309 11.21 -13.72 -0.33
C ASN A 309 11.82 -12.44 0.28
N SER A 310 11.63 -12.23 1.59
CA SER A 310 12.19 -11.10 2.34
C SER A 310 13.72 -11.07 2.38
N ASP A 311 14.37 -12.21 2.15
CA ASP A 311 15.81 -12.37 2.35
C ASP A 311 16.64 -11.54 1.36
N ILE A 312 16.15 -11.34 0.13
CA ILE A 312 16.86 -10.55 -0.90
C ILE A 312 16.78 -9.06 -0.60
N ILE A 313 15.60 -8.58 -0.20
CA ILE A 313 15.40 -7.18 0.18
C ILE A 313 16.26 -6.85 1.41
N ILE A 314 16.20 -7.70 2.44
CA ILE A 314 17.02 -7.56 3.65
C ILE A 314 18.52 -7.62 3.32
N PHE A 315 18.94 -8.55 2.45
CA PHE A 315 20.32 -8.66 1.99
C PHE A 315 20.80 -7.44 1.21
N PHE A 316 19.97 -6.89 0.32
CA PHE A 316 20.27 -5.67 -0.43
C PHE A 316 20.50 -4.48 0.50
N PHE A 317 19.61 -4.26 1.47
CA PHE A 317 19.77 -3.19 2.46
C PHE A 317 21.00 -3.41 3.37
N SER A 318 21.23 -4.63 3.83
CA SER A 318 22.37 -4.96 4.69
C SER A 318 23.72 -4.82 3.98
N ARG A 319 23.82 -5.22 2.70
CA ARG A 319 25.10 -5.29 1.97
C ARG A 319 25.44 -4.03 1.17
N TYR A 320 24.44 -3.33 0.61
CA TYR A 320 24.68 -2.17 -0.26
C TYR A 320 24.44 -0.83 0.42
N MET A 321 23.58 -0.77 1.45
CA MET A 321 23.26 0.50 2.13
C MET A 321 24.09 0.71 3.40
N MET A 322 24.45 -0.37 4.12
CA MET A 322 25.26 -0.26 5.35
C MET A 322 26.78 -0.37 5.15
N TYR A 323 27.28 -0.92 4.04
CA TYR A 323 28.69 -1.38 3.95
C TYR A 323 29.70 -0.49 3.21
N ARG A 324 29.39 0.80 3.02
CA ARG A 324 30.43 1.79 2.66
C ARG A 324 30.45 2.91 3.68
N ALA A 325 30.69 2.61 4.95
CA ALA A 325 31.15 3.59 5.93
C ALA A 325 32.58 4.00 5.59
#